data_AF-A0A3M1DXM3-F1
#
_entry.id   AF-A0A3M1DXM3-F1
#
_cell.length_a   1.000
_cell.length_b   1.000
_cell.length_c   1.000
_cell.angle_alpha   90.00
_cell.angle_beta   90.00
_cell.angle_gamma   90.00
#
_symmetry.space_group_name_H-M   'P 1'
#
loop_
_entity.id
_entity.type
_entity.pdbx_description
1 polymer ?
#
loop_
_entity_poly.entity_id
_entity_poly.type
_entity_poly.pdbx_seq_one_letter_code
_entity_poly.pdbx_strand_id
1 'polypeptide(L)'
;MTFARCVRTIYRKELVDILRDRRTLIAMIVVPIVLYPLLMLGSIQAVSFQTEKIGDETVLIGVLNETQGRAVDLLINLDRKFAERAREQSGEDKASVADGPAPITKYKIYPLGSREALEQRVRDRSIHLGVILDRDTLVNDPAERNGITLLADTEDMRSAMALERFKGVLERTKERTVRRRKQAFGLPPTFDQPFELKVADLSSPPSILGQVLPLILILMTITGAIYPAIDLTAGERERGTLESLMVSPVSTVELIVGKFLVVTTVAILGAALNLASVTATVYFGGFETIIATTGGTFPIGTMIVILLCLVPFAVLMSAVMIAVCSFARTFKEAQNYVTPVILAVLIPGGIAALPATRLEGIMLVMPVGNMVLLARDFLVGAVIPGRHIAVVLLSTSLYAAAAVAVAAGLFGKESVVFTDAGSWRRLFSRALMRPTRYPAASFGLLLTALLFPTWFFVQAAFGPKPGEDASRLLYATGMLMPVLFVALPVGLMVYARIDVRETLQLHRPAGRHLLAALCLGASAWVPAHLLAVLQQRWIGMPEAMLRSAEQFADALRALPLSSAVVLVAFVPA
;
A
#
# COMPACT_ATOMS: atom_id res chain seq x y z
N MET A 1 -24.01 43.98 7.99
CA MET A 1 -23.36 43.09 8.99
C MET A 1 -21.86 43.06 8.68
N THR A 2 -20.99 42.89 9.67
CA THR A 2 -19.55 42.65 9.39
C THR A 2 -19.34 41.23 8.86
N PHE A 3 -18.39 41.05 7.94
CA PHE A 3 -18.05 39.75 7.32
C PHE A 3 -17.99 38.60 8.34
N ALA A 4 -17.27 38.82 9.46
CA ALA A 4 -17.12 37.84 10.52
C ALA A 4 -18.45 37.44 11.20
N ARG A 5 -19.41 38.36 11.34
CA ARG A 5 -20.73 38.05 11.92
C ARG A 5 -21.57 37.20 10.97
N CYS A 6 -21.53 37.49 9.66
CA CYS A 6 -22.19 36.68 8.64
C CYS A 6 -21.64 35.25 8.66
N VAL A 7 -20.32 35.10 8.51
CA VAL A 7 -19.63 33.79 8.52
C VAL A 7 -19.95 33.00 9.79
N ARG A 8 -19.90 33.64 10.98
CA ARG A 8 -20.21 32.99 12.25
C ARG A 8 -21.67 32.51 12.32
N THR A 9 -22.60 33.26 11.74
CA THR A 9 -24.02 32.90 11.75
C THR A 9 -24.28 31.69 10.87
N ILE A 10 -23.70 31.69 9.66
CA ILE A 10 -23.75 30.56 8.72
C ILE A 10 -23.10 29.33 9.35
N TYR A 11 -21.87 29.46 9.85
CA TYR A 11 -21.14 28.38 10.53
C TYR A 11 -21.97 27.74 11.66
N ARG A 12 -22.56 28.56 12.54
CA ARG A 12 -23.36 28.04 13.65
C ARG A 12 -24.61 27.33 13.19
N LYS A 13 -25.31 27.86 12.18
CA LYS A 13 -26.52 27.24 11.61
C LYS A 13 -26.18 25.88 10.99
N GLU A 14 -25.24 25.84 10.06
CA GLU A 14 -24.84 24.61 9.36
C GLU A 14 -24.28 23.54 10.33
N LEU A 15 -23.46 23.95 11.30
CA LEU A 15 -22.92 23.01 12.29
C LEU A 15 -24.04 22.38 13.14
N VAL A 16 -25.03 23.17 13.56
CA VAL A 16 -26.18 22.66 14.34
C VAL A 16 -27.03 21.72 13.50
N ASP A 17 -27.21 22.01 12.20
CA ASP A 17 -27.98 21.15 11.31
C ASP A 17 -27.29 19.79 11.09
N ILE A 18 -25.97 19.77 10.90
CA ILE A 18 -25.18 18.52 10.83
C ILE A 18 -25.25 17.73 12.14
N LEU A 19 -25.14 18.41 13.29
CA LEU A 19 -25.25 17.75 14.59
C LEU A 19 -26.66 17.20 14.88
N ARG A 20 -27.69 17.61 14.12
CA ARG A 20 -29.04 17.06 14.22
C ARG A 20 -29.27 15.89 13.28
N ASP A 21 -28.49 15.76 12.22
CA ASP A 21 -28.57 14.62 11.31
C ASP A 21 -27.87 13.38 11.90
N ARG A 22 -28.69 12.49 12.46
CA ARG A 22 -28.24 11.21 13.05
C ARG A 22 -27.48 10.35 12.06
N ARG A 23 -27.85 10.36 10.78
CA ARG A 23 -27.22 9.51 9.77
C ARG A 23 -25.79 9.98 9.54
N THR A 24 -25.62 11.29 9.36
CA THR A 24 -24.31 11.91 9.17
C THR A 24 -23.44 11.75 10.41
N LEU A 25 -23.99 11.94 11.61
CA LEU A 25 -23.27 11.70 12.87
C LEU A 25 -22.83 10.24 13.06
N ILE A 26 -23.69 9.26 12.76
CA ILE A 26 -23.34 7.84 12.86
C ILE A 26 -22.17 7.52 11.90
N ALA A 27 -22.28 7.94 10.65
CA ALA A 27 -21.24 7.68 9.64
C ALA A 27 -19.90 8.34 9.99
N MET A 28 -19.94 9.54 10.58
CA MET A 28 -18.78 10.37 10.84
C MET A 28 -18.09 10.09 12.17
N ILE A 29 -18.85 9.71 13.21
CA ILE A 29 -18.33 9.53 14.58
C ILE A 29 -18.34 8.06 14.98
N VAL A 30 -19.50 7.40 14.85
CA VAL A 30 -19.68 6.04 15.38
C VAL A 30 -18.85 5.04 14.58
N VAL A 31 -18.85 5.16 13.24
CA VAL A 31 -18.11 4.23 12.38
C VAL A 31 -16.61 4.24 12.70
N PRO A 32 -15.87 5.37 12.71
CA PRO A 32 -14.46 5.35 13.08
C PRO A 32 -14.20 4.82 14.49
N ILE A 33 -15.06 5.15 15.47
CA ILE A 33 -14.89 4.71 16.85
C ILE A 33 -15.02 3.20 17.00
N VAL A 34 -16.00 2.59 16.33
CA VAL A 34 -16.28 1.14 16.40
C VAL A 34 -15.35 0.33 15.51
N LEU A 35 -14.88 0.92 14.40
CA LEU A 35 -14.09 0.21 13.41
C LEU A 35 -12.76 -0.31 13.98
N TYR A 36 -12.02 0.47 14.76
CA TYR A 36 -10.72 0.00 15.30
C TYR A 36 -10.85 -1.13 16.31
N PRO A 37 -11.72 -1.05 17.34
CA PRO A 37 -12.00 -2.19 18.21
C PRO A 37 -12.41 -3.43 17.43
N LEU A 38 -13.28 -3.28 16.43
CA LEU A 38 -13.75 -4.40 15.61
C LEU A 38 -12.62 -5.03 14.79
N LEU A 39 -11.79 -4.21 14.14
CA LEU A 39 -10.65 -4.68 13.36
C LEU A 39 -9.59 -5.33 14.26
N MET A 40 -9.32 -4.75 15.42
CA MET A 40 -8.39 -5.30 16.40
C MET A 40 -8.88 -6.65 16.93
N LEU A 41 -10.14 -6.75 17.38
CA LEU A 41 -10.74 -8.01 17.80
C LEU A 41 -10.74 -9.05 16.68
N GLY A 42 -11.09 -8.64 15.46
CA GLY A 42 -11.05 -9.49 14.28
C GLY A 42 -9.64 -9.99 13.96
N SER A 43 -8.62 -9.14 14.14
CA SER A 43 -7.21 -9.52 13.94
C SER A 43 -6.72 -10.49 15.00
N ILE A 44 -7.09 -10.31 16.28
CA ILE A 44 -6.77 -11.28 17.35
C ILE A 44 -7.39 -12.62 17.00
N GLN A 45 -8.68 -12.65 16.67
CA GLN A 45 -9.37 -13.88 16.32
C GLN A 45 -8.76 -14.54 15.08
N ALA A 46 -8.35 -13.76 14.09
CA ALA A 46 -7.68 -14.29 12.90
C ALA A 46 -6.32 -14.90 13.26
N VAL A 47 -5.52 -14.25 14.09
CA VAL A 47 -4.22 -14.75 14.56
C VAL A 47 -4.39 -15.96 15.47
N SER A 48 -5.36 -15.96 16.38
CA SER A 48 -5.63 -17.08 17.28
C SER A 48 -6.15 -18.29 16.51
N PHE A 49 -7.06 -18.07 15.56
CA PHE A 49 -7.58 -19.12 14.69
C PHE A 49 -6.51 -19.68 13.76
N GLN A 50 -5.60 -18.84 13.27
CA GLN A 50 -4.39 -19.28 12.58
C GLN A 50 -3.54 -20.13 13.52
N THR A 51 -3.17 -19.63 14.69
CA THR A 51 -2.31 -20.35 15.64
C THR A 51 -2.92 -21.69 16.09
N GLU A 52 -4.23 -21.75 16.30
CA GLU A 52 -4.97 -22.94 16.69
C GLU A 52 -5.06 -23.96 15.55
N LYS A 53 -5.44 -23.54 14.33
CA LYS A 53 -5.41 -24.40 13.14
C LYS A 53 -4.01 -24.95 12.86
N ILE A 54 -2.99 -24.11 13.02
CA ILE A 54 -1.59 -24.48 12.77
C ILE A 54 -1.10 -25.42 13.88
N GLY A 55 -1.56 -25.28 15.14
CA GLY A 55 -1.25 -26.22 16.22
C GLY A 55 -1.81 -27.63 16.00
N ASP A 56 -2.92 -27.72 15.27
CA ASP A 56 -3.65 -28.97 15.05
C ASP A 56 -3.41 -29.63 13.68
N GLU A 57 -2.77 -28.91 12.76
CA GLU A 57 -2.43 -29.42 11.42
C GLU A 57 -1.28 -30.44 11.48
N THR A 58 -1.45 -31.57 10.80
CA THR A 58 -0.47 -32.65 10.78
C THR A 58 0.72 -32.25 9.90
N VAL A 59 1.90 -32.10 10.49
CA VAL A 59 3.13 -31.82 9.73
C VAL A 59 3.55 -33.06 8.94
N LEU A 60 3.53 -32.98 7.61
CA LEU A 60 3.98 -34.06 6.73
C LEU A 60 5.48 -33.91 6.50
N ILE A 61 6.26 -34.87 6.97
CA ILE A 61 7.73 -34.86 6.89
C ILE A 61 8.20 -35.98 5.97
N GLY A 62 9.00 -35.65 4.97
CA GLY A 62 9.63 -36.62 4.08
C GLY A 62 11.06 -36.91 4.52
N VAL A 63 11.45 -38.19 4.49
CA VAL A 63 12.81 -38.66 4.80
C VAL A 63 13.29 -39.63 3.72
N LEU A 64 14.60 -39.86 3.62
CA LEU A 64 15.15 -40.79 2.63
C LEU A 64 14.80 -42.25 2.97
N ASN A 65 15.11 -42.68 4.19
CA ASN A 65 15.00 -44.07 4.63
C ASN A 65 14.20 -44.19 5.94
N GLU A 66 13.67 -45.38 6.24
CA GLU A 66 12.97 -45.63 7.51
C GLU A 66 13.84 -45.40 8.75
N THR A 67 15.13 -45.67 8.65
CA THR A 67 16.13 -45.42 9.70
C THR A 67 16.23 -43.93 10.04
N GLN A 68 16.30 -43.08 9.02
CA GLN A 68 16.25 -41.62 9.17
C GLN A 68 14.90 -41.17 9.74
N GLY A 69 13.80 -41.82 9.32
CA GLY A 69 12.48 -41.57 9.88
C GLY A 69 12.42 -41.81 11.40
N ARG A 70 13.01 -42.90 11.89
CA ARG A 70 13.12 -43.17 13.34
C ARG A 70 13.97 -42.15 14.08
N ALA A 71 15.04 -41.64 13.46
CA ALA A 71 15.88 -40.61 14.05
C ALA A 71 15.13 -39.27 14.19
N VAL A 72 14.40 -38.86 13.15
CA VAL A 72 13.55 -37.66 13.15
C VAL A 72 12.41 -37.79 14.16
N ASP A 73 11.76 -38.96 14.20
CA ASP A 73 10.71 -39.28 15.17
C ASP A 73 11.21 -39.13 16.62
N LEU A 74 12.40 -39.65 16.90
CA LEU A 74 13.03 -39.56 18.21
C LEU A 74 13.34 -38.10 18.61
N LEU A 75 13.81 -37.26 17.69
CA LEU A 75 14.06 -35.84 17.96
C LEU A 75 12.77 -35.10 18.35
N ILE A 76 11.70 -35.30 17.57
CA ILE A 76 10.42 -34.64 17.82
C ILE A 76 9.80 -35.14 19.13
N ASN A 77 9.80 -36.46 19.35
CA ASN A 77 9.23 -37.07 20.56
C ASN A 77 9.95 -36.66 21.84
N LEU A 78 11.28 -36.56 21.81
CA LEU A 78 12.04 -36.08 22.95
C LEU A 78 11.71 -34.62 23.23
N ASP A 79 11.67 -33.76 22.22
CA ASP A 79 11.35 -32.35 22.43
C ASP A 79 9.95 -32.13 23.04
N ARG A 80 8.95 -32.89 22.56
CA ARG A 80 7.61 -32.89 23.11
C ARG A 80 7.58 -33.28 24.60
N LYS A 81 8.19 -34.40 24.97
CA LYS A 81 8.22 -34.88 26.37
C LYS A 81 8.90 -33.88 27.31
N PHE A 82 9.92 -33.18 26.83
CA PHE A 82 10.57 -32.14 27.63
C PHE A 82 9.71 -30.87 27.74
N ALA A 83 9.00 -30.48 26.68
CA ALA A 83 8.08 -29.35 26.72
C ALA A 83 6.91 -29.60 27.69
N GLU A 84 6.38 -30.83 27.74
CA GLU A 84 5.33 -31.24 28.68
C GLU A 84 5.81 -31.12 30.14
N ARG A 85 6.99 -31.67 30.46
CA ARG A 85 7.57 -31.56 31.82
C ARG A 85 7.86 -30.13 32.25
N ALA A 86 8.28 -29.28 31.31
CA ALA A 86 8.53 -27.86 31.59
C ALA A 86 7.22 -27.10 31.88
N ARG A 87 6.13 -27.45 31.19
CA ARG A 87 4.78 -26.91 31.46
C ARG A 87 4.26 -27.34 32.84
N GLU A 88 4.43 -28.60 33.20
CA GLU A 88 4.03 -29.13 34.52
C GLU A 88 4.77 -28.46 35.68
N GLN A 89 6.05 -28.09 35.50
CA GLN A 89 6.86 -27.47 36.54
C GLN A 89 6.71 -25.95 36.67
N SER A 90 6.19 -25.26 35.63
CA SER A 90 6.21 -23.78 35.58
C SER A 90 4.84 -23.11 35.73
N GLY A 91 3.75 -23.88 35.80
CA GLY A 91 2.39 -23.33 35.73
C GLY A 91 2.04 -22.82 34.31
N GLU A 92 0.75 -22.85 33.96
CA GLU A 92 0.26 -22.67 32.58
C GLU A 92 0.67 -21.34 31.91
N ASP A 93 0.99 -20.29 32.67
CA ASP A 93 1.18 -18.93 32.16
C ASP A 93 2.60 -18.58 31.65
N LYS A 94 3.62 -19.41 31.86
CA LYS A 94 5.02 -19.06 31.48
C LYS A 94 5.62 -19.86 30.34
N ALA A 95 4.93 -20.89 29.84
CA ALA A 95 5.45 -21.72 28.75
C ALA A 95 5.30 -21.09 27.35
N SER A 96 4.64 -19.94 27.22
CA SER A 96 4.68 -19.12 26.00
C SER A 96 5.88 -18.15 25.97
N VAL A 97 6.71 -18.13 27.01
CA VAL A 97 7.84 -17.18 27.19
C VAL A 97 9.20 -17.90 27.13
N ALA A 98 9.30 -18.99 26.37
CA ALA A 98 10.59 -19.45 25.87
C ALA A 98 10.68 -18.99 24.42
N ASP A 99 11.59 -18.06 24.12
CA ASP A 99 11.82 -17.35 22.84
C ASP A 99 12.05 -18.28 21.61
N GLY A 100 11.07 -19.11 21.25
CA GLY A 100 11.20 -20.02 20.13
C GLY A 100 9.89 -20.68 19.67
N PRO A 101 9.92 -21.30 18.48
CA PRO A 101 8.73 -21.86 17.84
C PRO A 101 8.11 -22.98 18.68
N ALA A 102 6.77 -23.03 18.75
CA ALA A 102 6.03 -24.06 19.48
C ALA A 102 6.44 -25.49 19.04
N PRO A 103 6.48 -26.47 19.97
CA PRO A 103 6.87 -27.85 19.65
C PRO A 103 5.89 -28.50 18.67
N ILE A 104 6.39 -29.41 17.84
CA ILE A 104 5.58 -30.18 16.88
C ILE A 104 4.79 -31.24 17.65
N THR A 105 3.46 -31.15 17.58
CA THR A 105 2.52 -32.03 18.32
C THR A 105 1.98 -33.19 17.46
N LYS A 106 1.63 -32.90 16.20
CA LYS A 106 1.07 -33.86 15.24
C LYS A 106 1.93 -33.90 13.97
N TYR A 107 2.47 -35.07 13.63
CA TYR A 107 3.27 -35.25 12.41
C TYR A 107 3.09 -36.65 11.80
N LYS A 108 3.39 -36.78 10.50
CA LYS A 108 3.50 -38.06 9.78
C LYS A 108 4.79 -38.06 8.97
N ILE A 109 5.54 -39.17 9.05
CA ILE A 109 6.81 -39.34 8.35
C ILE A 109 6.63 -40.25 7.15
N TYR A 110 7.11 -39.84 5.98
CA TYR A 110 7.08 -40.60 4.73
C TYR A 110 8.51 -40.92 4.25
N PRO A 111 8.92 -42.20 4.21
CA PRO A 111 10.18 -42.61 3.60
C PRO A 111 10.04 -42.64 2.07
N LEU A 112 10.97 -41.99 1.36
CA LEU A 112 10.83 -41.69 -0.07
C LEU A 112 11.95 -42.26 -0.95
N GLY A 113 12.94 -42.92 -0.35
CA GLY A 113 13.99 -43.71 -0.99
C GLY A 113 15.02 -42.92 -1.79
N SER A 114 14.69 -41.74 -2.31
CA SER A 114 15.60 -40.91 -3.12
C SER A 114 15.44 -39.42 -2.81
N ARG A 115 16.54 -38.68 -2.99
CA ARG A 115 16.58 -37.22 -2.83
C ARG A 115 15.72 -36.51 -3.87
N GLU A 116 15.71 -37.00 -5.10
CA GLU A 116 14.91 -36.42 -6.20
C GLU A 116 13.40 -36.56 -5.92
N ALA A 117 12.95 -37.72 -5.44
CA ALA A 117 11.54 -37.91 -5.07
C ALA A 117 11.13 -37.05 -3.86
N LEU A 118 12.05 -36.78 -2.93
CA LEU A 118 11.83 -35.88 -1.81
C LEU A 118 11.70 -34.43 -2.28
N GLU A 119 12.62 -33.97 -3.13
CA GLU A 119 12.60 -32.63 -3.70
C GLU A 119 11.35 -32.39 -4.56
N GLN A 120 10.95 -33.36 -5.39
CA GLN A 120 9.72 -33.29 -6.17
C GLN A 120 8.49 -33.20 -5.27
N ARG A 121 8.38 -34.04 -4.24
CA ARG A 121 7.20 -34.02 -3.36
C ARG A 121 7.06 -32.76 -2.51
N VAL A 122 8.17 -32.10 -2.18
CA VAL A 122 8.18 -30.77 -1.56
C VAL A 122 7.72 -29.70 -2.56
N ARG A 123 8.21 -29.74 -3.82
CA ARG A 123 7.75 -28.81 -4.88
C ARG A 123 6.28 -29.01 -5.25
N ASP A 124 5.81 -30.26 -5.25
CA ASP A 124 4.42 -30.64 -5.52
C ASP A 124 3.50 -30.37 -4.31
N ARG A 125 4.04 -29.85 -3.20
CA ARG A 125 3.32 -29.50 -1.95
C ARG A 125 2.57 -30.66 -1.29
N SER A 126 2.98 -31.88 -1.61
CA SER A 126 2.44 -33.11 -1.01
C SER A 126 3.04 -33.41 0.38
N ILE A 127 4.19 -32.79 0.68
CA ILE A 127 4.93 -32.91 1.94
C ILE A 127 5.40 -31.51 2.33
N HIS A 128 5.32 -31.18 3.62
CA HIS A 128 5.63 -29.84 4.13
C HIS A 128 7.13 -29.63 4.39
N LEU A 129 7.86 -30.68 4.77
CA LEU A 129 9.29 -30.59 5.09
C LEU A 129 10.04 -31.85 4.65
N GLY A 130 11.11 -31.70 3.88
CA GLY A 130 12.08 -32.76 3.64
C GLY A 130 13.26 -32.67 4.60
N VAL A 131 13.60 -33.79 5.25
CA VAL A 131 14.75 -33.89 6.17
C VAL A 131 15.71 -34.95 5.64
N ILE A 132 16.94 -34.55 5.39
CA ILE A 132 18.03 -35.43 4.97
C ILE A 132 19.10 -35.41 6.05
N LEU A 133 19.43 -36.59 6.60
CA LEU A 133 20.59 -36.75 7.46
C LEU A 133 21.76 -37.29 6.64
N ASP A 134 22.97 -36.75 6.89
CA ASP A 134 24.22 -37.22 6.26
C ASP A 134 24.55 -38.68 6.64
N ARG A 135 24.01 -39.15 7.78
CA ARG A 135 24.10 -40.52 8.25
C ARG A 135 22.70 -41.03 8.62
N ASP A 136 22.48 -42.34 8.47
CA ASP A 136 21.19 -42.96 8.76
C ASP A 136 20.79 -42.91 10.25
N THR A 137 21.74 -42.67 11.15
CA THR A 137 21.51 -42.56 12.59
C THR A 137 22.20 -41.34 13.19
N LEU A 138 21.60 -40.79 14.24
CA LEU A 138 22.20 -39.71 15.02
C LEU A 138 23.29 -40.27 15.92
N VAL A 139 24.51 -39.79 15.74
CA VAL A 139 25.63 -40.18 16.61
C VAL A 139 25.70 -39.24 17.81
N ASN A 140 25.84 -39.82 19.00
CA ASN A 140 25.94 -39.09 20.27
C ASN A 140 27.39 -38.77 20.69
N ASP A 141 28.37 -39.06 19.84
CA ASP A 141 29.79 -38.78 20.08
C ASP A 141 30.08 -37.26 20.08
N PRO A 142 30.75 -36.71 21.11
CA PRO A 142 31.24 -35.33 21.11
C PRO A 142 32.18 -34.96 19.96
N ALA A 143 32.92 -35.92 19.40
CA ALA A 143 33.89 -35.71 18.32
C ALA A 143 33.25 -35.64 16.93
N GLU A 144 31.99 -36.06 16.78
CA GLU A 144 31.31 -36.11 15.50
C GLU A 144 30.16 -35.09 15.39
N ARG A 145 29.91 -34.61 14.17
CA ARG A 145 28.79 -33.71 13.85
C ARG A 145 27.76 -34.44 12.99
N ASN A 146 26.49 -34.32 13.37
CA ASN A 146 25.38 -34.79 12.54
C ASN A 146 25.01 -33.66 11.56
N GLY A 147 25.28 -33.86 10.27
CA GLY A 147 24.81 -32.96 9.21
C GLY A 147 23.34 -33.23 8.89
N ILE A 148 22.52 -32.18 8.88
CA ILE A 148 21.08 -32.23 8.59
C ILE A 148 20.77 -31.17 7.54
N THR A 149 20.23 -31.59 6.41
CA THR A 149 19.75 -30.71 5.34
C THR A 149 18.22 -30.67 5.37
N LEU A 150 17.66 -29.45 5.36
CA LEU A 150 16.22 -29.21 5.37
C LEU A 150 15.77 -28.65 4.01
N LEU A 151 14.73 -29.25 3.43
CA LEU A 151 14.13 -28.86 2.17
C LEU A 151 12.70 -28.36 2.43
N ALA A 152 12.40 -27.12 2.08
CA ALA A 152 11.06 -26.55 2.21
C ALA A 152 10.77 -25.54 1.09
N ASP A 153 9.53 -25.49 0.64
CA ASP A 153 9.02 -24.39 -0.20
C ASP A 153 8.67 -23.21 0.71
N THR A 154 9.38 -22.09 0.59
CA THR A 154 9.15 -20.91 1.45
C THR A 154 7.96 -20.08 0.98
N GLU A 155 7.46 -20.33 -0.24
CA GLU A 155 6.25 -19.68 -0.76
C GLU A 155 4.98 -20.35 -0.22
N ASP A 156 5.06 -21.62 0.20
CA ASP A 156 3.98 -22.31 0.89
C ASP A 156 4.05 -22.07 2.40
N MET A 157 2.99 -21.48 2.94
CA MET A 157 2.89 -21.16 4.36
C MET A 157 3.05 -22.40 5.25
N ARG A 158 2.50 -23.56 4.86
CA ARG A 158 2.62 -24.80 5.65
C ARG A 158 4.05 -25.30 5.73
N SER A 159 4.75 -25.25 4.60
CA SER A 159 6.15 -25.66 4.47
C SER A 159 7.11 -24.72 5.19
N ALA A 160 6.90 -23.39 5.07
CA ALA A 160 7.64 -22.38 5.81
C ALA A 160 7.51 -22.56 7.34
N MET A 161 6.29 -22.82 7.81
CA MET A 161 6.02 -23.05 9.23
C MET A 161 6.59 -24.38 9.74
N ALA A 162 6.51 -25.45 8.95
CA ALA A 162 7.11 -26.74 9.29
C ALA A 162 8.64 -26.61 9.44
N LEU A 163 9.28 -25.87 8.55
CA LEU A 163 10.71 -25.56 8.61
C LEU A 163 11.07 -24.81 9.89
N GLU A 164 10.34 -23.74 10.23
CA GLU A 164 10.61 -22.93 11.42
C GLU A 164 10.43 -23.75 12.71
N ARG A 165 9.35 -24.53 12.82
CA ARG A 165 9.12 -25.42 13.96
C ARG A 165 10.22 -26.47 14.11
N PHE A 166 10.64 -27.09 13.01
CA PHE A 166 11.70 -28.11 13.04
C PHE A 166 13.06 -27.50 13.39
N LYS A 167 13.37 -26.29 12.91
CA LYS A 167 14.55 -25.53 13.37
C LYS A 167 14.52 -25.29 14.87
N GLY A 168 13.35 -24.93 15.43
CA GLY A 168 13.15 -24.80 16.88
C GLY A 168 13.44 -26.09 17.65
N VAL A 169 13.01 -27.25 17.12
CA VAL A 169 13.32 -28.57 17.69
C VAL A 169 14.83 -28.83 17.69
N LEU A 170 15.52 -28.52 16.59
CA LEU A 170 16.96 -28.71 16.46
C LEU A 170 17.75 -27.82 17.42
N GLU A 171 17.41 -26.53 17.54
CA GLU A 171 18.09 -25.61 18.47
C GLU A 171 17.89 -26.03 19.93
N ARG A 172 16.67 -26.37 20.35
CA ARG A 172 16.43 -26.87 21.72
C ARG A 172 17.18 -28.18 21.99
N THR A 173 17.26 -29.07 21.00
CA THR A 173 18.00 -30.34 21.13
C THR A 173 19.51 -30.07 21.23
N LYS A 174 20.04 -29.14 20.43
CA LYS A 174 21.44 -28.70 20.47
C LYS A 174 21.79 -28.13 21.84
N GLU A 175 21.02 -27.17 22.36
CA GLU A 175 21.25 -26.57 23.69
C GLU A 175 21.27 -27.61 24.80
N ARG A 176 20.32 -28.56 24.78
CA ARG A 176 20.26 -29.66 25.76
C ARG A 176 21.46 -30.59 25.65
N THR A 177 21.86 -30.95 24.43
CA THR A 177 22.99 -31.87 24.19
C THR A 177 24.30 -31.24 24.64
N VAL A 178 24.50 -29.96 24.30
CA VAL A 178 25.65 -29.16 24.74
C VAL A 178 25.69 -29.08 26.27
N ARG A 179 24.57 -28.78 26.92
CA ARG A 179 24.48 -28.71 28.39
C ARG A 179 24.83 -30.04 29.07
N ARG A 180 24.33 -31.17 28.55
CA ARG A 180 24.65 -32.51 29.06
C ARG A 180 26.13 -32.86 28.88
N ARG A 181 26.70 -32.56 27.72
CA ARG A 181 28.13 -32.79 27.44
C ARG A 181 29.01 -31.99 28.38
N LYS A 182 28.72 -30.70 28.59
CA LYS A 182 29.46 -29.86 29.55
C LYS A 182 29.45 -30.45 30.96
N GLN A 183 28.27 -30.88 31.44
CA GLN A 183 28.14 -31.52 32.76
C GLN A 183 28.95 -32.82 32.86
N ALA A 184 28.92 -33.66 31.84
CA ALA A 184 29.66 -34.93 31.81
C ALA A 184 31.18 -34.74 31.87
N PHE A 185 31.69 -33.66 31.25
CA PHE A 185 33.12 -33.31 31.26
C PHE A 185 33.52 -32.34 32.38
N GLY A 186 32.61 -32.00 33.32
CA GLY A 186 32.89 -31.07 34.41
C GLY A 186 33.18 -29.63 33.95
N LEU A 187 32.78 -29.28 32.73
CA LEU A 187 33.02 -27.95 32.15
C LEU A 187 31.99 -26.95 32.67
N PRO A 188 32.41 -25.70 32.97
CA PRO A 188 31.48 -24.63 33.32
C PRO A 188 30.42 -24.42 32.22
N PRO A 189 29.19 -24.01 32.58
CA PRO A 189 28.12 -23.76 31.61
C PRO A 189 28.48 -22.68 30.56
N THR A 190 29.43 -21.80 30.88
CA THR A 190 29.93 -20.71 30.02
C THR A 190 31.10 -21.09 29.11
N PHE A 191 31.57 -22.35 29.14
CA PHE A 191 32.81 -22.78 28.47
C PHE A 191 32.87 -22.50 26.95
N ASP A 192 31.75 -22.64 26.25
CA ASP A 192 31.61 -22.43 24.79
C ASP A 192 30.94 -21.08 24.45
N GLN A 193 30.65 -20.25 25.46
CA GLN A 193 30.02 -18.94 25.33
C GLN A 193 31.02 -17.85 25.78
N PRO A 194 32.06 -17.57 24.97
CA PRO A 194 33.08 -16.58 25.31
C PRO A 194 32.51 -15.15 25.39
N PHE A 195 31.34 -14.91 24.78
CA PHE A 195 30.65 -13.63 24.81
C PHE A 195 29.20 -13.84 25.26
N GLU A 196 28.75 -13.03 26.22
CA GLU A 196 27.33 -12.87 26.51
C GLU A 196 26.73 -11.90 25.49
N LEU A 197 26.21 -12.43 24.40
CA LEU A 197 25.59 -11.63 23.34
C LEU A 197 24.25 -11.07 23.83
N LYS A 198 24.27 -9.86 24.38
CA LYS A 198 23.06 -9.08 24.66
C LYS A 198 22.62 -8.38 23.38
N VAL A 199 21.89 -9.11 22.53
CA VAL A 199 21.20 -8.49 21.39
C VAL A 199 20.03 -7.68 21.95
N ALA A 200 20.19 -6.37 22.01
CA ALA A 200 19.05 -5.48 22.14
C ALA A 200 18.36 -5.45 20.78
N ASP A 201 17.35 -6.30 20.59
CA ASP A 201 16.51 -6.24 19.41
C ASP A 201 15.72 -4.93 19.44
N LEU A 202 16.16 -3.96 18.63
CA LEU A 202 15.49 -2.67 18.42
C LEU A 202 14.48 -2.76 17.26
N SER A 203 14.30 -3.96 16.68
CA SER A 203 13.44 -4.19 15.53
C SER A 203 12.04 -4.48 16.03
N SER A 204 11.10 -3.58 15.73
CA SER A 204 9.68 -3.90 15.82
C SER A 204 9.31 -4.84 14.68
N PRO A 205 8.91 -6.11 14.91
CA PRO A 205 8.39 -6.93 13.83
C PRO A 205 7.25 -6.18 13.14
N PRO A 206 7.21 -6.16 11.80
CA PRO A 206 6.19 -5.45 11.05
C PRO A 206 4.82 -6.02 11.39
N SER A 207 4.13 -5.44 12.37
CA SER A 207 2.75 -5.80 12.63
C SER A 207 1.93 -5.27 11.45
N ILE A 208 1.20 -6.16 10.79
CA ILE A 208 0.26 -5.81 9.71
C ILE A 208 -0.68 -4.69 10.20
N LEU A 209 -1.02 -4.72 11.49
CA LEU A 209 -1.80 -3.70 12.16
C LEU A 209 -1.08 -2.33 12.18
N GLY A 210 0.20 -2.27 12.53
CA GLY A 210 0.99 -1.04 12.52
C GLY A 210 1.22 -0.44 11.12
N GLN A 211 1.10 -1.25 10.06
CA GLN A 211 1.20 -0.79 8.66
C GLN A 211 -0.12 -0.27 8.11
N VAL A 212 -1.23 -0.94 8.44
CA VAL A 212 -2.56 -0.62 7.88
C VAL A 212 -3.28 0.44 8.71
N LEU A 213 -3.08 0.47 10.03
CA LEU A 213 -3.73 1.41 10.94
C LEU A 213 -3.51 2.89 10.58
N PRO A 214 -2.29 3.36 10.23
CA PRO A 214 -2.06 4.74 9.80
C PRO A 214 -2.85 5.10 8.54
N LEU A 215 -2.93 4.19 7.56
CA LEU A 215 -3.71 4.42 6.34
C LEU A 215 -5.20 4.55 6.66
N ILE A 216 -5.74 3.67 7.49
CA ILE A 216 -7.14 3.74 7.93
C ILE A 216 -7.40 5.05 8.68
N LEU A 217 -6.48 5.46 9.55
CA LEU A 217 -6.57 6.72 10.29
C LEU A 217 -6.75 7.91 9.33
N ILE A 218 -5.94 7.96 8.27
CA ILE A 218 -6.03 9.02 7.26
C ILE A 218 -7.31 8.93 6.42
N LEU A 219 -7.72 7.73 6.01
CA LEU A 219 -8.98 7.53 5.26
C LEU A 219 -10.22 7.93 6.07
N MET A 220 -10.22 7.65 7.38
CA MET A 220 -11.30 8.02 8.28
C MET A 220 -11.33 9.52 8.55
N THR A 221 -10.18 10.19 8.65
CA THR A 221 -10.11 11.66 8.70
C THR A 221 -10.72 12.29 7.45
N ILE A 222 -10.46 11.73 6.26
CA ILE A 222 -11.05 12.21 5.01
C ILE A 222 -12.54 11.96 4.96
N THR A 223 -12.99 10.80 5.45
CA THR A 223 -14.41 10.44 5.51
C THR A 223 -15.20 11.42 6.37
N GLY A 224 -14.57 11.95 7.42
CA GLY A 224 -15.10 13.07 8.22
C GLY A 224 -15.37 14.35 7.42
N ALA A 225 -14.64 14.60 6.33
CA ALA A 225 -14.89 15.74 5.44
C ALA A 225 -15.89 15.43 4.31
N ILE A 226 -15.94 14.18 3.83
CA ILE A 226 -16.74 13.78 2.66
C ILE A 226 -18.23 14.04 2.87
N TYR A 227 -18.84 13.45 3.90
CA TYR A 227 -20.30 13.52 4.07
C TYR A 227 -20.80 14.95 4.33
N PRO A 228 -20.18 15.75 5.23
CA PRO A 228 -20.51 17.16 5.39
C PRO A 228 -20.33 17.98 4.12
N ALA A 229 -19.26 17.75 3.36
CA ALA A 229 -19.03 18.48 2.12
C ALA A 229 -20.13 18.19 1.08
N ILE A 230 -20.53 16.92 0.92
CA ILE A 230 -21.59 16.53 -0.01
C ILE A 230 -22.93 17.17 0.39
N ASP A 231 -23.34 17.07 1.65
CA ASP A 231 -24.63 17.59 2.10
C ASP A 231 -24.71 19.12 2.00
N LEU A 232 -23.66 19.83 2.45
CA LEU A 232 -23.61 21.30 2.44
C LEU A 232 -23.46 21.92 1.04
N THR A 233 -23.04 21.15 0.03
CA THR A 233 -22.84 21.69 -1.34
C THR A 233 -23.85 21.11 -2.31
N ALA A 234 -23.69 19.86 -2.72
CA ALA A 234 -24.58 19.21 -3.67
C ALA A 234 -25.96 18.93 -3.07
N GLY A 235 -26.04 18.61 -1.77
CA GLY A 235 -27.31 18.37 -1.08
C GLY A 235 -28.20 19.61 -1.03
N GLU A 236 -27.67 20.77 -0.67
CA GLU A 236 -28.41 22.04 -0.73
C GLU A 236 -28.81 22.43 -2.16
N ARG A 237 -28.00 22.05 -3.15
CA ARG A 237 -28.29 22.31 -4.57
C ARG A 237 -29.42 21.43 -5.07
N GLU A 238 -29.40 20.15 -4.74
CA GLU A 238 -30.46 19.19 -5.06
C GLU A 238 -31.81 19.61 -4.46
N ARG A 239 -31.80 20.22 -3.26
CA ARG A 239 -32.98 20.73 -2.57
C ARG A 239 -33.49 22.08 -3.09
N GLY A 240 -32.77 22.75 -4.01
CA GLY A 240 -33.12 24.07 -4.52
C GLY A 240 -32.94 25.22 -3.49
N THR A 241 -32.26 24.96 -2.37
CA THR A 241 -32.07 25.95 -1.31
C THR A 241 -30.86 26.84 -1.56
N LEU A 242 -29.90 26.36 -2.36
CA LEU A 242 -28.68 27.09 -2.71
C LEU A 242 -28.98 28.33 -3.56
N GLU A 243 -29.90 28.24 -4.53
CA GLU A 243 -30.33 29.38 -5.34
C GLU A 243 -31.01 30.45 -4.49
N SER A 244 -31.84 30.02 -3.54
CA SER A 244 -32.51 30.92 -2.58
C SER A 244 -31.51 31.67 -1.69
N LEU A 245 -30.43 31.00 -1.27
CA LEU A 245 -29.35 31.61 -0.49
C LEU A 245 -28.51 32.61 -1.31
N MET A 246 -28.32 32.38 -2.61
CA MET A 246 -27.58 33.32 -3.48
C MET A 246 -28.36 34.60 -3.80
N VAL A 247 -29.69 34.60 -3.64
CA VAL A 247 -30.54 35.81 -3.76
C VAL A 247 -30.58 36.60 -2.44
N SER A 248 -30.22 35.96 -1.32
CA SER A 248 -30.12 36.64 -0.02
C SER A 248 -28.98 37.68 -0.04
N PRO A 249 -29.04 38.74 0.80
CA PRO A 249 -28.02 39.79 0.85
C PRO A 249 -26.73 39.35 1.56
N VAL A 250 -26.22 38.17 1.20
CA VAL A 250 -25.00 37.55 1.73
C VAL A 250 -24.06 37.30 0.56
N SER A 251 -22.79 37.67 0.70
CA SER A 251 -21.82 37.43 -0.37
C SER A 251 -21.52 35.93 -0.53
N THR A 252 -21.26 35.49 -1.76
CA THR A 252 -20.89 34.08 -2.04
C THR A 252 -19.65 33.66 -1.26
N VAL A 253 -18.70 34.57 -1.06
CA VAL A 253 -17.46 34.33 -0.29
C VAL A 253 -17.76 34.04 1.19
N GLU A 254 -18.64 34.82 1.83
CA GLU A 254 -19.04 34.58 3.23
C GLU A 254 -19.72 33.21 3.40
N LEU A 255 -20.54 32.83 2.43
CA LEU A 255 -21.23 31.54 2.41
C LEU A 255 -20.23 30.38 2.29
N ILE A 256 -19.28 30.45 1.35
CA ILE A 256 -18.26 29.41 1.15
C ILE A 256 -17.38 29.27 2.38
N VAL A 257 -16.90 30.39 2.94
CA VAL A 257 -16.03 30.38 4.12
C VAL A 257 -16.76 29.76 5.32
N GLY A 258 -18.04 30.10 5.49
CA GLY A 258 -18.91 29.48 6.51
C GLY A 258 -18.98 27.96 6.35
N LYS A 259 -19.30 27.46 5.14
CA LYS A 259 -19.37 26.02 4.85
C LYS A 259 -18.03 25.32 5.02
N PHE A 260 -16.95 25.94 4.55
CA PHE A 260 -15.59 25.41 4.69
C PHE A 260 -15.19 25.23 6.14
N LEU A 261 -15.47 26.21 7.00
CA LEU A 261 -15.19 26.09 8.43
C LEU A 261 -15.99 24.96 9.07
N VAL A 262 -17.24 24.74 8.66
CA VAL A 262 -18.06 23.63 9.17
C VAL A 262 -17.44 22.28 8.80
N VAL A 263 -17.15 22.06 7.51
CA VAL A 263 -16.51 20.81 7.04
C VAL A 263 -15.17 20.59 7.73
N THR A 264 -14.36 21.64 7.88
CA THR A 264 -13.05 21.57 8.53
C THR A 264 -13.17 21.21 10.02
N THR A 265 -14.04 21.88 10.77
CA THR A 265 -14.28 21.57 12.19
C THR A 265 -14.72 20.12 12.35
N VAL A 266 -15.62 19.67 11.48
CA VAL A 266 -16.14 18.31 11.50
C VAL A 266 -15.05 17.28 11.18
N ALA A 267 -14.20 17.56 10.19
CA ALA A 267 -13.07 16.70 9.85
C ALA A 267 -12.02 16.62 10.98
N ILE A 268 -11.72 17.75 11.65
CA ILE A 268 -10.82 17.80 12.81
C ILE A 268 -11.42 17.03 14.00
N LEU A 269 -12.72 17.20 14.26
CA LEU A 269 -13.42 16.44 15.31
C LEU A 269 -13.38 14.94 15.00
N GLY A 270 -13.65 14.57 13.74
CA GLY A 270 -13.54 13.18 13.27
C GLY A 270 -12.14 12.62 13.48
N ALA A 271 -11.09 13.38 13.10
CA ALA A 271 -9.69 13.00 13.32
C ALA A 271 -9.35 12.82 14.82
N ALA A 272 -9.83 13.72 15.68
CA ALA A 272 -9.61 13.65 17.12
C ALA A 272 -10.30 12.43 17.73
N LEU A 273 -11.55 12.16 17.37
CA LEU A 273 -12.32 11.01 17.85
C LEU A 273 -11.74 9.69 17.34
N ASN A 274 -11.29 9.68 16.09
CA ASN A 274 -10.59 8.56 15.46
C ASN A 274 -9.30 8.23 16.22
N LEU A 275 -8.44 9.23 16.46
CA LEU A 275 -7.20 9.03 17.22
C LEU A 275 -7.47 8.64 18.69
N ALA A 276 -8.51 9.21 19.31
CA ALA A 276 -8.95 8.82 20.65
C ALA A 276 -9.42 7.36 20.68
N SER A 277 -10.14 6.89 19.67
CA SER A 277 -10.54 5.47 19.55
C SER A 277 -9.34 4.55 19.41
N VAL A 278 -8.36 4.90 18.57
CA VAL A 278 -7.11 4.13 18.46
C VAL A 278 -6.39 4.07 19.81
N THR A 279 -6.24 5.21 20.48
CA THR A 279 -5.59 5.29 21.80
C THR A 279 -6.33 4.45 22.84
N ALA A 280 -7.66 4.55 22.88
CA ALA A 280 -8.50 3.78 23.78
C ALA A 280 -8.42 2.26 23.50
N THR A 281 -8.40 1.87 22.22
CA THR A 281 -8.31 0.46 21.83
C THR A 281 -6.96 -0.14 22.25
N VAL A 282 -5.87 0.61 22.11
CA VAL A 282 -4.54 0.15 22.54
C VAL A 282 -4.46 0.01 24.06
N TYR A 283 -4.92 1.03 24.80
CA TYR A 283 -4.81 1.07 26.27
C TYR A 283 -5.80 0.14 26.98
N PHE A 284 -7.09 0.20 26.63
CA PHE A 284 -8.12 -0.62 27.27
C PHE A 284 -8.23 -2.03 26.68
N GLY A 285 -7.81 -2.24 25.43
CA GLY A 285 -7.88 -3.53 24.76
C GLY A 285 -6.76 -4.50 25.12
N GLY A 286 -5.83 -4.14 26.02
CA GLY A 286 -4.71 -4.99 26.44
C GLY A 286 -3.62 -5.19 25.37
N PHE A 287 -3.62 -4.38 24.32
CA PHE A 287 -2.64 -4.45 23.23
C PHE A 287 -1.29 -3.83 23.57
N GLU A 288 -1.18 -3.14 24.70
CA GLU A 288 0.08 -2.61 25.20
C GLU A 288 1.13 -3.71 25.34
N THR A 289 0.77 -4.93 25.74
CA THR A 289 1.71 -6.06 25.87
C THR A 289 2.18 -6.58 24.51
N ILE A 290 1.28 -6.76 23.54
CA ILE A 290 1.61 -7.21 22.17
C ILE A 290 2.55 -6.19 21.48
N ILE A 291 2.26 -4.90 21.65
CA ILE A 291 3.04 -3.81 21.07
C ILE A 291 4.36 -3.57 21.84
N ALA A 292 4.36 -3.73 23.17
CA ALA A 292 5.58 -3.64 23.98
C ALA A 292 6.55 -4.78 23.68
N THR A 293 6.03 -5.99 23.39
CA THR A 293 6.84 -7.11 22.86
C THR A 293 7.41 -6.80 21.47
N THR A 294 6.80 -5.84 20.76
CA THR A 294 7.22 -5.32 19.46
C THR A 294 8.08 -4.03 19.61
N GLY A 295 8.53 -3.66 20.81
CA GLY A 295 9.42 -2.52 21.04
C GLY A 295 8.79 -1.13 20.89
N GLY A 296 7.46 -1.03 20.72
CA GLY A 296 6.76 0.25 20.58
C GLY A 296 6.27 0.78 21.93
N THR A 297 6.59 2.05 22.25
CA THR A 297 5.91 2.79 23.32
C THR A 297 4.86 3.73 22.73
N PHE A 298 3.68 3.80 23.33
CA PHE A 298 2.60 4.72 22.95
C PHE A 298 2.48 5.90 23.93
N PRO A 299 3.46 6.82 24.01
CA PRO A 299 3.34 7.96 24.91
C PRO A 299 2.21 8.87 24.42
N ILE A 300 1.29 9.25 25.31
CA ILE A 300 0.15 10.13 25.03
C ILE A 300 0.60 11.44 24.32
N GLY A 301 1.81 11.92 24.62
CA GLY A 301 2.40 13.08 23.94
C GLY A 301 2.54 12.93 22.42
N THR A 302 2.82 11.73 21.91
CA THR A 302 2.91 11.49 20.44
C THR A 302 1.55 11.61 19.76
N MET A 303 0.46 11.22 20.44
CA MET A 303 -0.89 11.37 19.90
C MET A 303 -1.25 12.85 19.69
N ILE A 304 -0.84 13.73 20.60
CA ILE A 304 -1.05 15.17 20.45
C ILE A 304 -0.31 15.71 19.21
N VAL A 305 0.91 15.24 18.96
CA VAL A 305 1.70 15.64 17.78
C VAL A 305 1.05 15.12 16.49
N ILE A 306 0.57 13.87 16.47
CA ILE A 306 -0.19 13.33 15.33
C ILE A 306 -1.44 14.17 15.08
N LEU A 307 -2.21 14.49 16.13
CA LEU A 307 -3.42 15.31 16.01
C LEU A 307 -3.09 16.70 15.45
N LEU A 308 -2.02 17.33 15.91
CA LEU A 308 -1.57 18.62 15.41
C LEU A 308 -1.21 18.56 13.92
N CYS A 309 -0.58 17.48 13.47
CA CYS A 309 -0.27 17.25 12.05
C CYS A 309 -1.53 16.93 11.21
N LEU A 310 -2.56 16.33 11.82
CA LEU A 310 -3.85 16.05 11.15
C LEU A 310 -4.65 17.33 10.89
N VAL A 311 -4.46 18.41 11.65
CA VAL A 311 -5.20 19.67 11.45
C VAL A 311 -4.97 20.26 10.05
N PRO A 312 -3.75 20.58 9.58
CA PRO A 312 -3.54 21.12 8.24
C PRO A 312 -3.95 20.11 7.15
N PHE A 313 -3.83 18.81 7.42
CA PHE A 313 -4.32 17.78 6.52
C PHE A 313 -5.84 17.80 6.38
N ALA A 314 -6.58 17.95 7.49
CA ALA A 314 -8.04 18.07 7.48
C ALA A 314 -8.50 19.33 6.73
N VAL A 315 -7.79 20.45 6.89
CA VAL A 315 -8.00 21.70 6.15
C VAL A 315 -7.82 21.48 4.64
N LEU A 316 -6.70 20.86 4.24
CA LEU A 316 -6.43 20.49 2.84
C LEU A 316 -7.56 19.65 2.26
N MET A 317 -7.93 18.56 2.93
CA MET A 317 -8.94 17.64 2.42
C MET A 317 -10.33 18.28 2.40
N SER A 318 -10.67 19.14 3.36
CA SER A 318 -11.95 19.87 3.36
C SER A 318 -12.05 20.85 2.19
N ALA A 319 -10.94 21.53 1.85
CA ALA A 319 -10.89 22.44 0.71
C ALA A 319 -11.07 21.68 -0.62
N VAL A 320 -10.38 20.54 -0.77
CA VAL A 320 -10.50 19.68 -1.96
C VAL A 320 -11.92 19.11 -2.07
N MET A 321 -12.51 18.62 -0.96
CA MET A 321 -13.87 18.06 -0.98
C MET A 321 -14.91 19.10 -1.38
N ILE A 322 -14.87 20.30 -0.80
CA ILE A 322 -15.80 21.37 -1.15
C ILE A 322 -15.62 21.81 -2.61
N ALA A 323 -14.38 21.95 -3.07
CA ALA A 323 -14.09 22.30 -4.47
C ALA A 323 -14.68 21.26 -5.44
N VAL A 324 -14.50 19.97 -5.17
CA VAL A 324 -14.98 18.89 -6.04
C VAL A 324 -16.50 18.75 -5.98
N CYS A 325 -17.10 18.83 -4.79
CA CYS A 325 -18.55 18.71 -4.63
C CYS A 325 -19.31 19.92 -5.20
N SER A 326 -18.65 21.08 -5.34
CA SER A 326 -19.23 22.29 -5.96
C SER A 326 -19.73 22.09 -7.38
N PHE A 327 -19.15 21.15 -8.11
CA PHE A 327 -19.50 20.84 -9.50
C PHE A 327 -20.71 19.90 -9.63
N ALA A 328 -21.14 19.27 -8.53
CA ALA A 328 -22.22 18.28 -8.55
C ALA A 328 -23.59 18.94 -8.38
N ARG A 329 -24.60 18.43 -9.10
CA ARG A 329 -26.00 18.88 -8.97
C ARG A 329 -26.80 18.01 -8.02
N THR A 330 -26.39 16.75 -7.83
CA THR A 330 -27.06 15.78 -6.95
C THR A 330 -26.09 15.14 -5.98
N PHE A 331 -26.61 14.60 -4.87
CA PHE A 331 -25.85 13.83 -3.89
C PHE A 331 -25.09 12.66 -4.54
N LYS A 332 -25.73 11.98 -5.50
CA LYS A 332 -25.13 10.85 -6.23
C LYS A 332 -23.99 11.29 -7.15
N GLU A 333 -24.14 12.42 -7.83
CA GLU A 333 -23.05 12.99 -8.65
C GLU A 333 -21.86 13.41 -7.79
N ALA A 334 -22.11 14.02 -6.64
CA ALA A 334 -21.06 14.43 -5.71
C ALA A 334 -20.29 13.20 -5.19
N GLN A 335 -21.00 12.14 -4.83
CA GLN A 335 -20.38 10.87 -4.43
C GLN A 335 -19.47 10.30 -5.53
N ASN A 336 -19.93 10.34 -6.80
CA ASN A 336 -19.12 9.89 -7.93
C ASN A 336 -17.89 10.78 -8.17
N TYR A 337 -17.98 12.09 -7.94
CA TYR A 337 -16.84 13.01 -8.05
C TYR A 337 -15.84 12.87 -6.90
N VAL A 338 -16.30 12.48 -5.71
CA VAL A 338 -15.43 12.18 -4.56
C VAL A 338 -14.62 10.89 -4.80
N THR A 339 -15.15 9.90 -5.52
CA THR A 339 -14.45 8.61 -5.73
C THR A 339 -13.04 8.77 -6.36
N PRO A 340 -12.83 9.51 -7.46
CA PRO A 340 -11.48 9.79 -7.98
C PRO A 340 -10.54 10.43 -6.97
N VAL A 341 -11.06 11.29 -6.08
CA VAL A 341 -10.23 11.91 -5.04
C VAL A 341 -9.80 10.88 -4.00
N ILE A 342 -10.69 9.97 -3.60
CA ILE A 342 -10.34 8.85 -2.71
C ILE A 342 -9.24 7.98 -3.36
N LEU A 343 -9.35 7.67 -4.65
CA LEU A 343 -8.32 6.92 -5.37
C LEU A 343 -6.98 7.67 -5.42
N ALA A 344 -7.00 8.97 -5.67
CA ALA A 344 -5.80 9.82 -5.68
C ALA A 344 -5.11 9.88 -4.31
N VAL A 345 -5.86 9.75 -3.22
CA VAL A 345 -5.34 9.63 -1.85
C VAL A 345 -4.82 8.21 -1.58
N LEU A 346 -5.55 7.18 -2.03
CA LEU A 346 -5.22 5.80 -1.72
C LEU A 346 -3.88 5.36 -2.30
N ILE A 347 -3.49 5.86 -3.47
CA ILE A 347 -2.20 5.52 -4.10
C ILE A 347 -1.01 5.91 -3.21
N PRO A 348 -0.78 7.19 -2.85
CA PRO A 348 0.33 7.57 -1.99
C PRO A 348 0.18 6.99 -0.58
N GLY A 349 -1.04 6.86 -0.05
CA GLY A 349 -1.27 6.22 1.25
C GLY A 349 -0.94 4.72 1.27
N GLY A 350 -1.24 3.99 0.19
CA GLY A 350 -0.91 2.58 0.03
C GLY A 350 0.59 2.35 -0.12
N ILE A 351 1.27 3.21 -0.88
CA ILE A 351 2.75 3.19 -0.99
C ILE A 351 3.38 3.44 0.38
N ALA A 352 2.87 4.40 1.16
CA ALA A 352 3.33 4.67 2.53
C ALA A 352 3.12 3.48 3.49
N ALA A 353 2.10 2.66 3.28
CA ALA A 353 1.83 1.50 4.11
C ALA A 353 2.84 0.36 3.90
N LEU A 354 3.59 0.36 2.79
CA LEU A 354 4.59 -0.68 2.51
C LEU A 354 5.76 -0.62 3.51
N PRO A 355 6.23 -1.75 4.06
CA PRO A 355 7.28 -1.75 5.09
C PRO A 355 8.59 -1.09 4.65
N ALA A 356 8.94 -1.20 3.37
CA ALA A 356 10.19 -0.68 2.81
C ALA A 356 10.21 0.84 2.64
N THR A 357 9.06 1.53 2.69
CA THR A 357 9.01 2.98 2.50
C THR A 357 9.35 3.71 3.79
N ARG A 358 10.12 4.79 3.64
CA ARG A 358 10.64 5.62 4.73
C ARG A 358 10.24 7.07 4.52
N LEU A 359 10.13 7.82 5.61
CA LEU A 359 9.80 9.25 5.59
C LEU A 359 11.01 10.09 5.15
N GLU A 360 11.42 9.94 3.89
CA GLU A 360 12.57 10.60 3.27
C GLU A 360 12.26 11.06 1.83
N GLY A 361 13.07 12.00 1.32
CA GLY A 361 12.99 12.47 -0.06
C GLY A 361 11.62 13.05 -0.46
N ILE A 362 11.07 12.58 -1.57
CA ILE A 362 9.78 13.04 -2.11
C ILE A 362 8.62 12.73 -1.14
N MET A 363 8.71 11.60 -0.43
CA MET A 363 7.65 11.14 0.46
C MET A 363 7.49 12.00 1.71
N LEU A 364 8.51 12.79 2.05
CA LEU A 364 8.46 13.79 3.13
C LEU A 364 7.53 14.97 2.78
N VAL A 365 7.44 15.30 1.50
CA VAL A 365 6.68 16.47 1.02
C VAL A 365 5.35 16.06 0.40
N MET A 366 5.27 14.89 -0.24
CA MET A 366 4.06 14.40 -0.90
C MET A 366 2.87 14.33 0.08
N PRO A 367 1.77 15.07 -0.18
CA PRO A 367 0.60 15.04 0.70
C PRO A 367 -0.01 13.63 0.74
N VAL A 368 -0.68 13.30 1.84
CA VAL A 368 -1.18 11.95 2.18
C VAL A 368 -0.05 10.98 2.51
N GLY A 369 0.92 10.78 1.61
CA GLY A 369 2.05 9.87 1.82
C GLY A 369 2.89 10.27 3.04
N ASN A 370 3.20 11.56 3.15
CA ASN A 370 3.93 12.13 4.28
C ASN A 370 3.21 11.92 5.61
N MET A 371 1.89 12.02 5.61
CA MET A 371 1.07 11.93 6.81
C MET A 371 0.85 10.48 7.25
N VAL A 372 0.65 9.55 6.29
CA VAL A 372 0.56 8.11 6.58
C VAL A 372 1.87 7.60 7.16
N LEU A 373 3.01 7.98 6.57
CA LEU A 373 4.33 7.58 7.09
C LEU A 373 4.63 8.21 8.45
N LEU A 374 4.33 9.49 8.65
CA LEU A 374 4.52 10.13 9.95
C LEU A 374 3.68 9.45 11.03
N ALA A 375 2.40 9.17 10.76
CA ALA A 375 1.55 8.45 11.69
C ALA A 375 2.05 7.01 11.94
N ARG A 376 2.50 6.30 10.90
CA ARG A 376 3.12 4.97 11.02
C ARG A 376 4.34 5.00 11.93
N ASP A 377 5.29 5.87 11.64
CA ASP A 377 6.57 5.94 12.36
C ASP A 377 6.34 6.29 13.84
N PHE A 378 5.40 7.20 14.14
CA PHE A 378 5.02 7.48 15.53
C PHE A 378 4.32 6.30 16.21
N LEU A 379 3.42 5.60 15.52
CA LEU A 379 2.70 4.45 16.09
C LEU A 379 3.63 3.25 16.32
N VAL A 380 4.67 3.09 15.52
CA VAL A 380 5.71 2.05 15.70
C VAL A 380 6.72 2.46 16.78
N GLY A 381 6.75 3.73 17.22
CA GLY A 381 7.68 4.23 18.23
C GLY A 381 9.05 4.63 17.68
N ALA A 382 9.14 4.88 16.37
CA ALA A 382 10.38 5.34 15.74
C ALA A 382 10.73 6.77 16.18
N VAL A 383 12.02 7.03 16.40
CA VAL A 383 12.51 8.37 16.73
C VAL A 383 12.58 9.21 15.45
N ILE A 384 11.57 10.06 15.25
CA ILE A 384 11.51 10.95 14.10
C ILE A 384 12.28 12.25 14.41
N PRO A 385 13.22 12.67 13.55
CA PRO A 385 13.89 13.96 13.70
C PRO A 385 12.87 15.10 13.67
N GLY A 386 12.94 16.05 14.60
CA GLY A 386 12.03 17.21 14.65
C GLY A 386 11.96 18.00 13.34
N ARG A 387 13.05 18.00 12.55
CA ARG A 387 13.08 18.57 11.20
C ARG A 387 12.07 17.92 10.23
N HIS A 388 11.87 16.60 10.28
CA HIS A 388 10.94 15.91 9.39
C HIS A 388 9.50 16.31 9.73
N ILE A 389 9.16 16.36 11.02
CA ILE A 389 7.84 16.82 11.49
C ILE A 389 7.58 18.25 11.02
N ALA A 390 8.56 19.14 11.16
CA ALA A 390 8.43 20.53 10.72
C ALA A 390 8.21 20.65 9.19
N VAL A 391 8.94 19.86 8.40
CA VAL A 391 8.75 19.83 6.93
C VAL A 391 7.38 19.31 6.56
N VAL A 392 6.90 18.23 7.19
CA VAL A 392 5.57 17.67 6.94
C VAL A 392 4.48 18.69 7.28
N LEU A 393 4.60 19.36 8.43
CA LEU A 393 3.63 20.37 8.87
C LEU A 393 3.62 21.57 7.91
N LEU A 394 4.81 22.05 7.52
CA LEU A 394 4.96 23.20 6.63
C LEU A 394 4.47 22.89 5.22
N SER A 395 4.86 21.75 4.64
CA SER A 395 4.42 21.36 3.30
C SER A 395 2.90 21.17 3.25
N THR A 396 2.33 20.46 4.22
CA THR A 396 0.88 20.22 4.28
C THR A 396 0.11 21.52 4.49
N SER A 397 0.62 22.45 5.30
CA SER A 397 0.01 23.77 5.48
C SER A 397 0.06 24.63 4.21
N LEU A 398 1.17 24.58 3.46
CA LEU A 398 1.28 25.26 2.16
C LEU A 398 0.29 24.68 1.15
N TYR A 399 0.17 23.35 1.06
CA TYR A 399 -0.82 22.70 0.22
C TYR A 399 -2.25 23.04 0.64
N ALA A 400 -2.53 23.09 1.95
CA ALA A 400 -3.82 23.48 2.47
C ALA A 400 -4.18 24.92 2.08
N ALA A 401 -3.24 25.86 2.25
CA ALA A 401 -3.44 27.25 1.84
C ALA A 401 -3.70 27.38 0.32
N ALA A 402 -2.94 26.66 -0.50
CA ALA A 402 -3.14 26.62 -1.95
C ALA A 402 -4.51 26.03 -2.32
N ALA A 403 -4.92 24.93 -1.69
CA ALA A 403 -6.21 24.30 -1.93
C ALA A 403 -7.38 25.21 -1.53
N VAL A 404 -7.27 25.92 -0.39
CA VAL A 404 -8.27 26.90 0.04
C VAL A 404 -8.38 28.06 -0.96
N ALA A 405 -7.25 28.58 -1.46
CA ALA A 405 -7.25 29.63 -2.48
C ALA A 405 -7.91 29.17 -3.79
N VAL A 406 -7.63 27.94 -4.24
CA VAL A 406 -8.27 27.34 -5.42
C VAL A 406 -9.76 27.15 -5.20
N ALA A 407 -10.18 26.62 -4.04
CA ALA A 407 -11.59 26.43 -3.71
C ALA A 407 -12.35 27.76 -3.69
N ALA A 408 -11.79 28.80 -3.09
CA ALA A 408 -12.39 30.14 -3.08
C ALA A 408 -12.53 30.72 -4.50
N GLY A 409 -11.54 30.52 -5.37
CA GLY A 409 -11.57 30.99 -6.76
C GLY A 409 -12.53 30.23 -7.67
N LEU A 410 -12.79 28.94 -7.42
CA LEU A 410 -13.70 28.11 -8.22
C LEU A 410 -15.17 28.47 -8.02
N PHE A 411 -15.60 28.67 -6.78
CA PHE A 411 -17.00 28.98 -6.48
C PHE A 411 -17.45 30.39 -6.93
N GLY A 412 -16.51 31.31 -7.17
CA GLY A 412 -16.82 32.65 -7.68
C GLY A 412 -17.13 32.69 -9.18
N LYS A 413 -16.92 31.60 -9.93
CA LYS A 413 -17.17 31.54 -11.37
C LYS A 413 -18.54 30.93 -11.66
N GLU A 414 -19.43 31.70 -12.28
CA GLU A 414 -20.76 31.25 -12.74
C GLU A 414 -20.72 29.98 -13.59
N SER A 415 -19.59 29.68 -14.24
CA SER A 415 -19.39 28.45 -15.02
C SER A 415 -19.53 27.18 -14.19
N VAL A 416 -19.20 27.20 -12.89
CA VAL A 416 -19.39 26.04 -11.99
C VAL A 416 -20.88 25.81 -11.71
N VAL A 417 -21.66 26.89 -11.72
CA VAL A 417 -23.12 26.88 -11.48
C VAL A 417 -23.89 26.39 -12.71
N PHE A 418 -23.36 26.60 -13.93
CA PHE A 418 -24.06 26.29 -15.20
C PHE A 418 -23.38 25.25 -16.10
N THR A 419 -22.45 24.44 -15.59
CA THR A 419 -21.88 23.36 -16.41
C THR A 419 -22.94 22.31 -16.71
N ASP A 420 -23.37 22.22 -17.96
CA ASP A 420 -24.18 21.12 -18.47
C ASP A 420 -23.36 19.84 -18.45
N ALA A 421 -23.56 19.03 -17.40
CA ALA A 421 -23.10 17.66 -17.36
C ALA A 421 -23.82 16.88 -18.47
N GLY A 422 -23.20 16.79 -19.65
CA GLY A 422 -23.68 15.93 -20.71
C GLY A 422 -23.77 14.49 -20.18
N SER A 423 -24.99 13.94 -20.14
CA SER A 423 -25.23 12.54 -19.76
C SER A 423 -24.26 11.61 -20.51
N TRP A 424 -23.62 10.67 -19.81
CA TRP A 424 -22.68 9.69 -20.40
C TRP A 424 -23.29 8.92 -21.58
N ARG A 425 -24.63 8.82 -21.67
CA ARG A 425 -25.34 8.29 -22.84
C ARG A 425 -25.02 9.04 -24.14
N ARG A 426 -24.65 10.33 -24.08
CA ARG A 426 -24.20 11.13 -25.23
C ARG A 426 -22.86 10.63 -25.79
N LEU A 427 -21.98 10.07 -24.97
CA LEU A 427 -20.71 9.45 -25.43
C LEU A 427 -20.97 8.16 -26.22
N PHE A 428 -22.03 7.42 -25.88
CA PHE A 428 -22.38 6.16 -26.55
C PHE A 428 -23.36 6.32 -27.72
N SER A 429 -23.83 7.54 -28.00
CA SER A 429 -24.80 7.81 -29.07
C SER A 429 -24.15 8.61 -30.19
N ARG A 430 -23.53 7.89 -31.13
CA ARG A 430 -22.94 8.46 -32.35
C ARG A 430 -23.89 9.40 -33.12
N ALA A 431 -25.20 9.15 -33.05
CA ALA A 431 -26.22 9.96 -33.69
C ALA A 431 -26.34 11.40 -33.13
N LEU A 432 -25.97 11.61 -31.86
CA LEU A 432 -26.04 12.92 -31.20
C LEU A 432 -24.76 13.75 -31.37
N MET A 433 -23.71 13.19 -31.98
CA MET A 433 -22.43 13.88 -32.17
C MET A 433 -22.42 14.67 -33.48
N ARG A 434 -22.16 15.97 -33.38
CA ARG A 434 -21.96 16.85 -34.54
C ARG A 434 -20.52 16.70 -35.04
N PRO A 435 -20.32 16.67 -36.37
CA PRO A 435 -18.96 16.65 -36.93
C PRO A 435 -18.21 17.93 -36.53
N THR A 436 -17.01 17.76 -36.00
CA THR A 436 -16.16 18.86 -35.52
C THR A 436 -14.78 18.77 -36.16
N ARG A 437 -14.18 19.92 -36.48
CA ARG A 437 -12.82 19.97 -37.06
C ARG A 437 -11.72 19.80 -36.03
N TYR A 438 -11.96 20.22 -34.79
CA TYR A 438 -10.97 20.16 -33.72
C TYR A 438 -11.55 19.43 -32.50
N PRO A 439 -10.81 18.47 -31.91
CA PRO A 439 -11.23 17.83 -30.68
C PRO A 439 -11.28 18.84 -29.54
N ALA A 440 -12.31 18.74 -28.70
CA ALA A 440 -12.34 19.46 -27.42
C ALA A 440 -11.24 18.93 -26.49
N ALA A 441 -10.75 19.77 -25.57
CA ALA A 441 -9.76 19.35 -24.57
C ALA A 441 -10.23 18.15 -23.72
N SER A 442 -11.53 18.04 -23.47
CA SER A 442 -12.16 16.90 -22.80
C SER A 442 -12.02 15.59 -23.56
N PHE A 443 -12.03 15.63 -24.90
CA PHE A 443 -11.80 14.45 -25.73
C PHE A 443 -10.35 13.97 -25.61
N GLY A 444 -9.39 14.90 -25.59
CA GLY A 444 -7.98 14.58 -25.33
C GLY A 444 -7.78 13.94 -23.95
N LEU A 445 -8.40 14.50 -22.91
CA LEU A 445 -8.37 13.92 -21.55
C LEU A 445 -9.00 12.53 -21.49
N LEU A 446 -10.12 12.30 -22.17
CA LEU A 446 -10.76 10.99 -22.26
C LEU A 446 -9.85 9.97 -22.96
N LEU A 447 -9.18 10.39 -24.02
CA LEU A 447 -8.18 9.58 -24.73
C LEU A 447 -7.04 9.18 -23.81
N THR A 448 -6.46 10.14 -23.08
CA THR A 448 -5.40 9.88 -22.09
C THR A 448 -5.87 8.96 -20.97
N ALA A 449 -7.07 9.21 -20.43
CA ALA A 449 -7.66 8.41 -19.36
C ALA A 449 -7.96 6.97 -19.78
N LEU A 450 -8.17 6.72 -21.09
CA LEU A 450 -8.40 5.38 -21.62
C LEU A 450 -7.09 4.68 -22.01
N LEU A 451 -6.14 5.42 -22.60
CA LEU A 451 -4.83 4.92 -23.03
C LEU A 451 -3.96 4.49 -21.85
N PHE A 452 -3.96 5.26 -20.74
CA PHE A 452 -3.08 4.96 -19.62
C PHE A 452 -3.39 3.60 -18.94
N PRO A 453 -4.65 3.29 -18.55
CA PRO A 453 -4.98 1.98 -17.98
C PRO A 453 -4.82 0.84 -18.99
N THR A 454 -5.24 1.04 -20.24
CA THR A 454 -5.08 -0.01 -21.27
C THR A 454 -3.61 -0.32 -21.52
N TRP A 455 -2.74 0.70 -21.54
CA TRP A 455 -1.30 0.50 -21.60
C TRP A 455 -0.79 -0.31 -20.42
N PHE A 456 -1.16 0.06 -19.20
CA PHE A 456 -0.76 -0.67 -17.99
C PHE A 456 -1.17 -2.15 -18.03
N PHE A 457 -2.41 -2.46 -18.43
CA PHE A 457 -2.88 -3.84 -18.54
C PHE A 457 -2.22 -4.62 -19.68
N VAL A 458 -1.97 -3.98 -20.82
CA VAL A 458 -1.20 -4.57 -21.92
C VAL A 458 0.21 -4.90 -21.43
N GLN A 459 0.89 -3.96 -20.79
CA GLN A 459 2.24 -4.17 -20.26
C GLN A 459 2.27 -5.28 -19.19
N ALA A 460 1.24 -5.37 -18.34
CA ALA A 460 1.14 -6.44 -17.35
C ALA A 460 0.87 -7.81 -17.98
N ALA A 461 0.02 -7.88 -19.01
CA ALA A 461 -0.30 -9.12 -19.71
C ALA A 461 0.88 -9.65 -20.54
N PHE A 462 1.65 -8.72 -21.12
CA PHE A 462 2.85 -8.98 -21.92
C PHE A 462 4.10 -8.56 -21.15
N GLY A 463 4.15 -8.76 -19.83
CA GLY A 463 5.34 -8.51 -19.02
C GLY A 463 6.29 -9.70 -19.05
N PRO A 464 7.60 -9.50 -18.80
CA PRO A 464 8.58 -10.60 -18.81
C PRO A 464 8.24 -11.66 -17.76
N LYS A 465 7.90 -12.87 -18.21
CA LYS A 465 7.75 -14.04 -17.35
C LYS A 465 9.09 -14.76 -17.21
N PRO A 466 9.41 -15.31 -16.02
CA PRO A 466 10.66 -16.02 -15.81
C PRO A 466 10.77 -17.21 -16.77
N GLY A 467 11.75 -17.19 -17.67
CA GLY A 467 12.04 -18.26 -18.63
C GLY A 467 11.60 -18.04 -20.09
N GLU A 468 10.97 -16.90 -20.42
CA GLU A 468 10.60 -16.57 -21.81
C GLU A 468 11.67 -15.78 -22.56
N ASP A 469 11.79 -16.02 -23.88
CA ASP A 469 12.67 -15.29 -24.78
C ASP A 469 12.29 -13.79 -24.81
N ALA A 470 13.17 -12.92 -24.34
CA ALA A 470 12.98 -11.46 -24.31
C ALA A 470 12.67 -10.85 -25.70
N SER A 471 13.08 -11.52 -26.78
CA SER A 471 12.79 -11.10 -28.16
C SER A 471 11.30 -11.17 -28.51
N ARG A 472 10.56 -12.19 -28.05
CA ARG A 472 9.11 -12.32 -28.30
C ARG A 472 8.33 -11.20 -27.62
N LEU A 473 8.76 -10.82 -26.42
CA LEU A 473 8.24 -9.68 -25.66
C LEU A 473 8.43 -8.35 -26.39
N LEU A 474 9.62 -8.11 -26.95
CA LEU A 474 9.88 -6.92 -27.77
C LEU A 474 8.97 -6.86 -29.00
N TYR A 475 8.80 -7.97 -29.73
CA TYR A 475 7.94 -8.00 -30.91
C TYR A 475 6.46 -7.81 -30.57
N ALA A 476 5.97 -8.47 -29.51
CA ALA A 476 4.59 -8.32 -29.05
C ALA A 476 4.30 -6.87 -28.64
N THR A 477 5.21 -6.26 -27.87
CA THR A 477 5.09 -4.85 -27.44
C THR A 477 5.16 -3.90 -28.64
N GLY A 478 6.11 -4.12 -29.56
CA GLY A 478 6.27 -3.31 -30.78
C GLY A 478 5.08 -3.38 -31.74
N MET A 479 4.33 -4.48 -31.78
CA MET A 479 3.09 -4.58 -32.56
C MET A 479 1.87 -3.98 -31.85
N LEU A 480 1.80 -4.08 -30.53
CA LEU A 480 0.68 -3.54 -29.75
C LEU A 480 0.72 -2.01 -29.65
N MET A 481 1.89 -1.38 -29.66
CA MET A 481 2.03 0.08 -29.50
C MET A 481 1.36 0.88 -30.62
N PRO A 482 1.58 0.60 -31.92
CA PRO A 482 0.86 1.29 -32.98
C PRO A 482 -0.66 1.08 -32.90
N VAL A 483 -1.12 -0.09 -32.48
CA VAL A 483 -2.55 -0.36 -32.32
C VAL A 483 -3.12 0.52 -31.20
N LEU A 484 -2.44 0.60 -30.06
CA LEU A 484 -2.91 1.34 -28.90
C LEU A 484 -2.79 2.85 -29.09
N PHE A 485 -1.66 3.36 -29.57
CA PHE A 485 -1.40 4.80 -29.64
C PHE A 485 -1.74 5.45 -30.99
N VAL A 486 -2.02 4.67 -32.03
CA VAL A 486 -2.42 5.19 -33.35
C VAL A 486 -3.82 4.72 -33.72
N ALA A 487 -4.08 3.41 -33.74
CA ALA A 487 -5.36 2.89 -34.22
C ALA A 487 -6.54 3.25 -33.29
N LEU A 488 -6.35 3.15 -31.97
CA LEU A 488 -7.40 3.49 -30.99
C LEU A 488 -7.77 5.00 -31.00
N PRO A 489 -6.83 5.97 -30.97
CA PRO A 489 -7.17 7.39 -31.11
C PRO A 489 -7.86 7.71 -32.43
N VAL A 490 -7.37 7.15 -33.55
CA VAL A 490 -8.00 7.33 -34.86
C VAL A 490 -9.42 6.74 -34.87
N GLY A 491 -9.60 5.54 -34.31
CA GLY A 491 -10.92 4.90 -34.19
C GLY A 491 -11.90 5.73 -33.35
N LEU A 492 -11.44 6.29 -32.23
CA LEU A 492 -12.23 7.20 -31.39
C LEU A 492 -12.58 8.50 -32.11
N MET A 493 -11.65 9.08 -32.89
CA MET A 493 -11.92 10.27 -33.71
C MET A 493 -12.98 9.97 -34.79
N VAL A 494 -12.86 8.84 -35.49
CA VAL A 494 -13.85 8.39 -36.49
C VAL A 494 -15.22 8.13 -35.87
N TYR A 495 -15.24 7.54 -34.67
CA TYR A 495 -16.46 7.31 -33.91
C TYR A 495 -17.10 8.65 -33.50
N ALA A 496 -16.30 9.59 -33.00
CA ALA A 496 -16.71 10.94 -32.59
C ALA A 496 -17.00 11.91 -33.75
N ARG A 497 -16.87 11.46 -35.01
CA ARG A 497 -17.02 12.29 -36.23
C ARG A 497 -16.07 13.49 -36.27
N ILE A 498 -14.86 13.32 -35.77
CA ILE A 498 -13.78 14.31 -35.84
C ILE A 498 -13.00 14.07 -37.14
N ASP A 499 -12.65 15.13 -37.85
CA ASP A 499 -11.85 15.02 -39.08
C ASP A 499 -10.41 14.62 -38.73
N VAL A 500 -10.07 13.35 -38.96
CA VAL A 500 -8.75 12.77 -38.64
C VAL A 500 -7.63 13.45 -39.43
N ARG A 501 -7.88 13.84 -40.68
CA ARG A 501 -6.84 14.37 -41.56
C ARG A 501 -6.44 15.78 -41.17
N GLU A 502 -7.44 16.62 -40.88
CA GLU A 502 -7.20 17.97 -40.36
C GLU A 502 -6.63 17.92 -38.93
N THR A 503 -7.16 17.06 -38.07
CA THR A 503 -6.75 16.96 -36.65
C THR A 503 -5.31 16.48 -36.48
N LEU A 504 -4.91 15.42 -37.19
CA LEU A 504 -3.54 14.89 -37.14
C LEU A 504 -2.60 15.61 -38.11
N GLN A 505 -3.09 16.62 -38.82
CA GLN A 505 -2.34 17.38 -39.82
C GLN A 505 -1.59 16.48 -40.81
N LEU A 506 -2.26 15.44 -41.34
CA LEU A 506 -1.70 14.45 -42.27
C LEU A 506 -1.47 15.04 -43.68
N HIS A 507 -0.61 16.05 -43.76
CA HIS A 507 -0.16 16.73 -44.97
C HIS A 507 1.29 16.33 -45.27
N ARG A 508 1.70 16.40 -46.55
CA ARG A 508 3.09 16.13 -46.91
C ARG A 508 4.01 17.16 -46.23
N PRO A 509 5.00 16.74 -45.42
CA PRO A 509 5.89 17.67 -44.76
C PRO A 509 6.80 18.36 -45.79
N ALA A 510 6.97 19.68 -45.67
CA ALA A 510 7.99 20.39 -46.44
C ALA A 510 9.40 19.94 -45.99
N GLY A 511 10.38 19.94 -46.90
CA GLY A 511 11.74 19.43 -46.62
C GLY A 511 12.42 20.03 -45.38
N ARG A 512 12.10 21.29 -45.04
CA ARG A 512 12.54 21.95 -43.80
C ARG A 512 12.09 21.23 -42.52
N HIS A 513 10.87 20.69 -42.50
CA HIS A 513 10.32 19.98 -41.33
C HIS A 513 10.98 18.62 -41.17
N LEU A 514 11.37 17.98 -42.29
CA LEU A 514 12.10 16.72 -42.27
C LEU A 514 13.53 16.91 -41.73
N LEU A 515 14.20 17.99 -42.16
CA LEU A 515 15.51 18.37 -41.62
C LEU A 515 15.42 18.70 -40.11
N ALA A 516 14.39 19.45 -39.70
CA ALA A 516 14.15 19.77 -38.30
C ALA A 516 13.88 18.51 -37.45
N ALA A 517 13.11 17.55 -37.98
CA ALA A 517 12.85 16.28 -37.30
C ALA A 517 14.13 15.43 -37.13
N LEU A 518 15.00 15.40 -38.14
CA LEU A 518 16.30 14.72 -38.06
C LEU A 518 17.22 15.39 -37.03
N CYS A 519 17.31 16.72 -37.02
CA CYS A 519 18.07 17.46 -36.01
C CYS A 519 17.51 17.25 -34.60
N LEU A 520 16.18 17.27 -34.44
CA LEU A 520 15.53 16.98 -33.17
C LEU A 520 15.83 15.56 -32.70
N GLY A 521 15.68 14.54 -33.56
CA GLY A 521 16.01 13.15 -33.23
C GLY A 521 17.48 12.97 -32.84
N ALA A 522 18.42 13.59 -33.56
CA ALA A 522 19.85 13.55 -33.24
C ALA A 522 20.18 14.25 -31.90
N SER A 523 19.44 15.31 -31.56
CA SER A 523 19.65 16.09 -30.34
C SER A 523 18.89 15.57 -29.12
N ALA A 524 17.78 14.84 -29.31
CA ALA A 524 16.84 14.44 -28.25
C ALA A 524 17.44 13.47 -27.23
N TRP A 525 18.51 12.74 -27.57
CA TRP A 525 19.19 11.86 -26.62
C TRP A 525 19.83 12.64 -25.46
N VAL A 526 20.29 13.88 -25.71
CA VAL A 526 20.95 14.73 -24.71
C VAL A 526 20.00 15.10 -23.56
N PRO A 527 18.82 15.70 -23.81
CA PRO A 527 17.86 15.99 -22.75
C PRO A 527 17.32 14.70 -22.12
N ALA A 528 17.14 13.60 -22.87
CA ALA A 528 16.73 12.32 -22.30
C ALA A 528 17.76 11.78 -21.29
N HIS A 529 19.05 11.83 -21.63
CA HIS A 529 20.13 11.46 -20.71
C HIS A 529 20.19 12.37 -19.48
N LEU A 530 20.03 13.68 -19.67
CA LEU A 530 20.02 14.64 -18.58
C LEU A 530 18.84 14.40 -17.62
N LEU A 531 17.68 14.03 -18.16
CA LEU A 531 16.49 13.67 -17.39
C LEU A 531 16.69 12.35 -16.64
N ALA A 532 17.35 11.36 -17.25
CA ALA A 532 17.72 10.10 -16.59
C ALA A 532 18.69 10.33 -15.43
N VAL A 533 19.69 11.20 -15.59
CA VAL A 533 20.62 11.58 -14.52
C VAL A 533 19.89 12.30 -13.37
N LEU A 534 18.97 13.21 -13.70
CA LEU A 534 18.10 13.88 -12.71
C LEU A 534 17.21 12.87 -11.97
N GLN A 535 16.57 11.95 -12.68
CA GLN A 535 15.75 10.88 -12.10
C GLN A 535 16.59 10.01 -11.16
N GLN A 536 17.77 9.56 -11.60
CA GLN A 536 18.64 8.72 -10.78
C GLN A 536 19.09 9.44 -9.51
N ARG A 537 19.28 10.77 -9.57
CA ARG A 537 19.68 11.57 -8.41
C ARG A 537 18.55 11.86 -7.42
N TRP A 538 17.30 11.96 -7.88
CA TRP A 538 16.16 12.38 -7.04
C TRP A 538 15.21 11.25 -6.65
N ILE A 539 15.00 10.27 -7.52
CA ILE A 539 14.06 9.16 -7.35
C ILE A 539 14.81 7.85 -7.06
N GLY A 540 16.01 7.69 -7.65
CA GLY A 540 16.77 6.44 -7.62
C GLY A 540 16.14 5.36 -8.52
N MET A 541 16.95 4.55 -9.19
CA MET A 541 16.46 3.42 -9.96
C MET A 541 16.63 2.13 -9.12
N PRO A 542 15.56 1.36 -8.87
CA PRO A 542 15.68 0.05 -8.23
C PRO A 542 16.60 -0.86 -9.05
N GLU A 543 17.43 -1.66 -8.38
CA GLU A 543 18.35 -2.60 -9.08
C GLU A 543 17.62 -3.53 -10.06
N ALA A 544 16.38 -3.91 -9.74
CA ALA A 544 15.53 -4.70 -10.63
C ALA A 544 15.27 -4.01 -11.97
N MET A 545 15.15 -2.68 -11.98
CA MET A 545 14.91 -1.87 -13.17
C MET A 545 16.19 -1.69 -14.00
N LEU A 546 17.35 -1.65 -13.35
CA LEU A 546 18.65 -1.65 -14.01
C LEU A 546 18.91 -3.00 -14.70
N ARG A 547 18.66 -4.11 -13.99
CA ARG A 547 18.79 -5.46 -14.56
C ARG A 547 17.83 -5.70 -15.72
N SER A 548 16.60 -5.20 -15.65
CA SER A 548 15.66 -5.30 -16.76
C SER A 548 16.06 -4.42 -17.95
N ALA A 549 16.63 -3.23 -17.70
CA ALA A 549 17.17 -2.37 -18.75
C ALA A 549 18.37 -3.00 -19.47
N GLU A 550 19.27 -3.65 -18.74
CA GLU A 550 20.39 -4.42 -19.33
C GLU A 550 19.89 -5.58 -20.18
N GLN A 551 18.94 -6.37 -19.68
CA GLN A 551 18.30 -7.45 -20.45
C GLN A 551 17.63 -6.93 -21.72
N PHE A 552 16.97 -5.77 -21.66
CA PHE A 552 16.34 -5.14 -22.82
C PHE A 552 17.39 -4.64 -23.84
N ALA A 553 18.50 -4.08 -23.36
CA ALA A 553 19.60 -3.63 -24.20
C ALA A 553 20.28 -4.80 -24.93
N ASP A 554 20.48 -5.92 -24.25
CA ASP A 554 21.04 -7.13 -24.86
C ASP A 554 20.07 -7.78 -25.86
N ALA A 555 18.77 -7.77 -25.57
CA ALA A 555 17.74 -8.21 -26.52
C ALA A 555 17.70 -7.32 -27.78
N LEU A 556 17.86 -6.00 -27.65
CA LEU A 556 17.95 -5.08 -28.78
C LEU A 556 19.20 -5.32 -29.63
N ARG A 557 20.35 -5.62 -29.00
CA ARG A 557 21.61 -5.94 -29.71
C ARG A 557 21.52 -7.24 -30.51
N ALA A 558 20.70 -8.19 -30.06
CA ALA A 558 20.48 -9.46 -30.76
C ALA A 558 19.58 -9.33 -32.00
N LEU A 559 18.85 -8.22 -32.15
CA LEU A 559 17.94 -7.99 -33.27
C LEU A 559 18.66 -7.43 -34.51
N PRO A 560 18.23 -7.81 -35.73
CA PRO A 560 18.73 -7.16 -36.94
C PRO A 560 18.42 -5.66 -36.93
N LEU A 561 19.38 -4.85 -37.39
CA LEU A 561 19.37 -3.38 -37.26
C LEU A 561 18.10 -2.72 -37.82
N SER A 562 17.54 -3.25 -38.92
CA SER A 562 16.27 -2.80 -39.48
C SER A 562 15.09 -2.99 -38.52
N SER A 563 15.02 -4.14 -37.84
CA SER A 563 13.96 -4.42 -36.87
C SER A 563 14.13 -3.60 -35.59
N ALA A 564 15.36 -3.41 -35.12
CA ALA A 564 15.65 -2.56 -33.96
C ALA A 564 15.24 -1.10 -34.20
N VAL A 565 15.52 -0.55 -35.38
CA VAL A 565 15.11 0.82 -35.74
C VAL A 565 13.59 0.96 -35.77
N VAL A 566 12.86 -0.01 -36.34
CA VAL A 566 11.40 0.00 -36.34
C VAL A 566 10.85 -0.11 -34.92
N LEU A 567 11.41 -0.99 -34.10
CA LEU A 567 10.97 -1.19 -32.73
C LEU A 567 11.18 0.06 -31.87
N VAL A 568 12.34 0.71 -31.97
CA VAL A 568 12.64 1.98 -31.28
C VAL A 568 11.80 3.14 -31.82
N ALA A 569 11.42 3.13 -33.10
CA ALA A 569 10.58 4.18 -33.67
C ALA A 569 9.12 4.12 -33.20
N PHE A 570 8.61 2.94 -32.82
CA PHE A 570 7.22 2.72 -32.43
C PHE A 570 7.01 2.47 -30.93
N VAL A 571 8.04 2.07 -30.20
CA VAL A 571 7.99 1.97 -28.74
C VAL A 571 8.26 3.34 -28.16
N PRO A 572 7.29 3.97 -27.47
CA PRO A 572 7.56 5.21 -26.75
C PRO A 572 8.63 4.95 -25.69
N ALA A 573 9.63 5.83 -25.64
CA ALA A 573 10.73 5.80 -24.68
C ALA A 573 10.27 5.98 -23.24
#